data_AF-A0A2N2IIX3-F1
#
_entry.id   AF-A0A2N2IIX3-F1
#
_cell.length_a   1.000
_cell.length_b   1.000
_cell.length_c   1.000
_cell.angle_alpha   90.00
_cell.angle_beta   90.00
_cell.angle_gamma   90.00
#
_symmetry.space_group_name_H-M   'P 1'
#
loop_
_entity.id
_entity.type
_entity.pdbx_description
1 polymer ?
#
loop_
_entity_poly.entity_id
_entity_poly.type
_entity_poly.pdbx_seq_one_letter_code
_entity_poly.pdbx_strand_id
1 'polypeptide(L)'
;MLRYALRRVLWILPALLVATLLYFGLLTHHAIPTDGPRLPLFVNTHPRDVRALSAQALQELTDGPSDRAAQELVRLGGAALPHVLPHLDALGPEARGRLAVALQPVAERMGLATPAAFSTPENAVTF
;
A
#
# COMPACT_ATOMS: atom_id res chain seq x y z
N MET A 1 21.15 -38.18 -35.69
CA MET A 1 19.97 -37.55 -35.05
C MET A 1 20.27 -37.06 -33.64
N LEU A 2 20.76 -37.90 -32.71
CA LEU A 2 21.02 -37.53 -31.29
C LEU A 2 21.99 -36.34 -31.08
N ARG A 3 23.05 -36.21 -31.89
CA ARG A 3 24.04 -35.12 -31.79
C ARG A 3 23.46 -33.74 -32.12
N TYR A 4 22.48 -33.67 -33.02
CA TYR A 4 21.78 -32.41 -33.35
C TYR A 4 20.80 -32.02 -32.24
N ALA A 5 20.11 -32.99 -31.65
CA ALA A 5 19.23 -32.75 -30.50
C ALA A 5 20.00 -32.23 -29.28
N LEU A 6 21.15 -32.85 -28.95
CA LEU A 6 22.01 -32.40 -27.85
C LEU A 6 22.52 -30.97 -28.07
N ARG A 7 23.01 -30.66 -29.28
CA ARG A 7 23.49 -29.31 -29.61
C ARG A 7 22.38 -28.26 -29.49
N ARG A 8 21.15 -28.59 -29.89
CA ARG A 8 20.00 -27.70 -29.77
C ARG A 8 19.63 -27.46 -28.31
N VAL A 9 19.58 -28.51 -27.48
CA VAL A 9 19.29 -28.39 -26.04
C VAL A 9 20.36 -27.57 -25.32
N LEU A 10 21.63 -27.74 -25.67
CA LEU A 10 22.74 -26.98 -25.09
C LEU A 10 22.62 -25.46 -25.36
N TRP A 11 21.99 -25.07 -26.48
CA TRP A 11 21.76 -23.66 -26.84
C TRP A 11 20.48 -23.07 -26.23
N ILE A 12 19.54 -23.90 -25.76
CA ILE A 12 18.31 -23.42 -25.13
C ILE A 12 18.61 -22.71 -23.81
N LEU A 13 19.53 -23.26 -23.00
CA LEU A 13 19.87 -22.72 -21.69
C LEU A 13 20.46 -21.30 -21.76
N PRO A 14 21.50 -21.01 -22.58
CA PRO A 14 21.99 -19.64 -22.74
C PRO A 14 20.98 -18.72 -23.44
N ALA A 15 20.20 -19.23 -24.40
CA ALA A 15 19.17 -18.42 -25.07
C ALA A 15 18.06 -17.97 -24.11
N LEU A 16 17.62 -18.86 -23.21
CA LEU A 16 16.68 -18.52 -22.14
C LEU A 16 17.26 -17.46 -21.21
N LEU A 17 18.51 -17.63 -20.77
CA LEU A 17 19.17 -16.67 -19.90
C LEU A 17 19.25 -15.28 -20.55
N VAL A 18 19.65 -15.20 -21.82
CA VAL A 18 19.69 -13.93 -22.57
C VAL A 18 18.30 -13.33 -22.72
N ALA A 19 17.29 -14.14 -23.08
CA ALA A 19 15.92 -13.66 -23.21
C ALA A 19 15.37 -13.14 -21.88
N THR A 20 15.64 -13.82 -20.76
CA THR A 20 15.26 -13.38 -19.41
C THR A 20 15.94 -12.08 -19.04
N LEU A 21 17.25 -11.93 -19.29
CA LEU A 21 17.97 -10.69 -19.00
C LEU A 21 17.46 -9.52 -19.84
N LEU A 22 17.17 -9.74 -21.12
CA LEU A 22 16.59 -8.72 -22.00
C LEU A 22 15.20 -8.30 -21.52
N TYR A 23 14.34 -9.27 -21.17
CA TYR A 23 12.99 -8.99 -20.68
C TYR A 23 13.02 -8.24 -19.35
N PHE A 24 13.85 -8.68 -18.41
CA PHE A 24 14.07 -8.00 -17.14
C PHE A 24 14.60 -6.58 -17.33
N GLY A 25 15.56 -6.39 -18.23
CA GLY A 25 16.10 -5.07 -18.58
C GLY A 25 15.03 -4.13 -19.14
N LEU A 26 14.17 -4.65 -20.02
CA LEU A 26 13.06 -3.89 -20.60
C LEU A 26 12.05 -3.45 -19.52
N LEU A 27 11.68 -4.36 -18.61
CA LEU A 27 10.81 -4.03 -17.48
C LEU A 27 11.45 -2.98 -16.56
N THR A 28 12.75 -3.08 -16.31
CA THR A 28 13.46 -2.15 -15.43
C THR A 28 13.60 -0.77 -16.07
N HIS A 29 13.75 -0.69 -17.39
CA HIS A 29 13.86 0.58 -18.12
C HIS A 29 12.55 1.38 -18.08
N HIS A 30 11.40 0.72 -18.00
CA HIS A 30 10.09 1.37 -17.84
C HIS A 30 9.69 1.59 -16.38
N ALA A 31 10.53 1.22 -15.42
CA ALA A 31 10.26 1.47 -14.01
C ALA A 31 10.25 2.98 -13.73
N ILE A 32 9.11 3.46 -13.24
CA ILE A 32 8.80 4.85 -12.90
C ILE A 32 10.00 5.49 -12.15
N PRO A 33 10.49 6.66 -12.57
CA PRO A 33 11.54 7.37 -11.83
C PRO A 33 10.99 7.78 -10.46
N THR A 34 11.69 7.37 -9.41
CA THR A 34 11.44 7.78 -8.02
C THR A 34 12.67 8.53 -7.51
N ASP A 35 12.46 9.68 -6.87
CA ASP A 35 13.52 10.60 -6.40
C ASP A 35 14.30 10.09 -5.16
N GLY A 36 14.76 8.83 -5.16
CA GLY A 36 15.47 8.29 -4.02
C GLY A 36 16.36 7.07 -4.30
N PRO A 37 17.34 6.79 -3.41
CA PRO A 37 18.19 5.62 -3.53
C PRO A 37 17.35 4.34 -3.50
N ARG A 38 17.48 3.51 -4.55
CA ARG A 38 16.83 2.20 -4.70
C ARG A 38 17.48 1.17 -3.77
N LEU A 39 17.21 1.27 -2.48
CA LEU A 39 17.54 0.23 -1.51
C LEU A 39 16.57 -0.95 -1.65
N PRO A 40 16.99 -2.19 -1.32
CA PRO A 40 16.06 -3.30 -1.16
C PRO A 40 14.98 -2.88 -0.14
N LEU A 41 13.70 -3.21 -0.41
CA LEU A 41 12.57 -2.85 0.47
C LEU A 41 12.74 -3.33 1.93
N PHE A 42 13.67 -4.25 2.17
CA PHE A 42 14.01 -4.78 3.49
C PHE A 42 14.86 -3.83 4.34
N VAL A 43 15.50 -2.81 3.75
CA VAL A 43 16.38 -1.88 4.44
C VAL A 43 15.69 -0.53 4.56
N ASN A 44 15.05 -0.30 5.71
CA ASN A 44 14.52 1.00 6.06
C ASN A 44 15.57 1.78 6.88
N THR A 45 16.23 2.76 6.25
CA THR A 45 17.21 3.62 6.92
C THR A 45 16.58 4.61 7.90
N HIS A 46 15.27 4.82 7.80
CA HIS A 46 14.49 5.70 8.67
C HIS A 46 13.27 4.94 9.21
N PRO A 47 13.48 3.98 10.13
CA PRO A 47 12.37 3.25 10.75
C PRO A 47 11.45 4.26 11.46
N ARG A 48 10.17 4.24 11.08
CA ARG A 48 9.12 5.02 11.75
C ARG A 48 8.14 4.03 12.37
N ASP A 49 7.85 4.23 13.65
CA ASP A 49 6.93 3.39 14.40
C ASP A 49 5.49 3.57 13.87
N VAL A 50 4.81 2.44 13.64
CA VAL A 50 3.40 2.40 13.21
C VAL A 50 2.52 3.13 14.22
N ARG A 51 2.76 2.96 15.53
CA ARG A 51 2.00 3.67 16.57
C ARG A 51 2.12 5.18 16.40
N ALA A 52 3.33 5.69 16.21
CA ALA A 52 3.58 7.11 16.05
C ALA A 52 2.95 7.65 14.75
N LEU A 53 3.05 6.91 13.65
CA LEU A 53 2.44 7.28 12.38
C LEU A 53 0.90 7.29 12.46
N SER A 54 0.30 6.28 13.09
CA SER A 54 -1.15 6.21 13.30
C SER A 54 -1.65 7.35 14.18
N ALA A 55 -0.94 7.65 15.28
CA ALA A 55 -1.30 8.75 16.17
C ALA A 55 -1.21 10.10 15.45
N GLN A 56 -0.14 10.32 14.67
CA GLN A 56 0.03 11.54 13.89
C GLN A 56 -1.11 11.70 12.87
N ALA A 57 -1.41 10.66 12.08
CA ALA A 57 -2.46 10.73 11.06
C ALA A 57 -3.85 10.93 11.69
N LEU A 58 -4.12 10.29 12.83
CA LEU A 58 -5.36 10.49 13.57
C LEU A 58 -5.50 11.92 14.08
N GLN A 59 -4.43 12.50 14.62
CA GLN A 59 -4.43 13.88 15.08
C GLN A 59 -4.65 14.85 13.92
N GLU A 60 -3.96 14.68 12.80
CA GLU A 60 -4.16 15.49 11.59
C GLU A 60 -5.62 15.44 11.09
N LEU A 61 -6.27 14.27 11.11
CA LEU A 61 -7.68 14.12 10.73
C LEU A 61 -8.65 14.71 11.77
N THR A 62 -8.23 14.77 13.03
CA THR A 62 -9.00 15.41 14.11
C THR A 62 -8.98 16.92 13.92
N ASP A 63 -7.81 17.48 13.62
CA ASP A 63 -7.60 18.91 13.39
C ASP A 63 -8.30 19.41 12.10
N GLY A 64 -8.43 18.56 11.08
CA GLY A 64 -9.16 18.90 9.85
C GLY A 64 -9.07 17.84 8.75
N PRO A 65 -9.65 18.10 7.57
CA PRO A 65 -9.49 17.23 6.41
C PRO A 65 -8.03 17.24 5.92
N SER A 66 -7.42 16.05 5.80
CA SER A 66 -6.04 15.87 5.34
C SER A 66 -5.92 14.63 4.45
N ASP A 67 -5.72 14.84 3.15
CA ASP A 67 -5.52 13.75 2.18
C ASP A 67 -4.26 12.95 2.49
N ARG A 68 -3.22 13.64 2.98
CA ARG A 68 -1.96 13.01 3.40
C ARG A 68 -2.20 12.04 4.56
N ALA A 69 -2.94 12.46 5.58
CA ALA A 69 -3.24 11.62 6.73
C ALA A 69 -4.11 10.41 6.33
N ALA A 70 -5.09 10.60 5.45
CA ALA A 70 -5.90 9.53 4.89
C ALA A 70 -5.04 8.50 4.12
N GLN A 71 -4.15 8.98 3.25
CA GLN A 71 -3.21 8.12 2.51
C GLN A 71 -2.26 7.36 3.45
N GLU A 72 -1.79 8.00 4.52
CA GLU A 72 -0.94 7.37 5.53
C GLU A 72 -1.69 6.21 6.22
N LEU A 73 -2.93 6.42 6.64
CA LEU A 73 -3.77 5.36 7.23
C LEU A 73 -4.03 4.21 6.25
N VAL A 74 -4.30 4.51 4.97
CA VAL A 74 -4.47 3.49 3.93
C VAL A 74 -3.18 2.71 3.68
N ARG A 75 -2.01 3.38 3.76
CA ARG A 75 -0.69 2.76 3.62
C ARG A 75 -0.38 1.83 4.79
N LEU A 76 -0.72 2.24 6.01
CA LEU A 76 -0.56 1.42 7.22
C LEU A 76 -1.59 0.28 7.25
N GLY A 77 -2.78 0.47 6.67
CA GLY A 77 -3.84 -0.52 6.57
C GLY A 77 -4.25 -1.06 7.93
N GLY A 78 -4.41 -2.39 8.03
CA GLY A 78 -4.81 -3.06 9.26
C GLY A 78 -3.86 -2.83 10.45
N ALA A 79 -2.59 -2.47 10.21
CA ALA A 79 -1.63 -2.21 11.28
C ALA A 79 -1.94 -0.92 12.07
N ALA A 80 -2.71 0.01 11.48
CA ALA A 80 -3.14 1.22 12.19
C ALA A 80 -4.32 0.95 13.16
N LEU A 81 -5.13 -0.08 12.91
CA LEU A 81 -6.38 -0.32 13.64
C LEU A 81 -6.19 -0.49 15.16
N PRO A 82 -5.20 -1.27 15.66
CA PRO A 82 -4.95 -1.38 17.10
C PRO A 82 -4.63 -0.06 17.80
N HIS A 83 -4.22 0.97 17.04
CA HIS A 83 -3.88 2.29 17.56
C HIS A 83 -5.01 3.31 17.37
N VAL A 84 -5.81 3.16 16.33
CA VAL A 84 -6.89 4.10 16.00
C VAL A 84 -8.20 3.72 16.70
N LEU A 85 -8.58 2.44 16.68
CA LEU A 85 -9.88 1.98 17.21
C LEU A 85 -10.13 2.35 18.68
N PRO A 86 -9.16 2.22 19.61
CA PRO A 86 -9.38 2.57 21.01
C PRO A 86 -9.74 4.04 21.25
N HIS A 87 -9.46 4.92 20.28
CA HIS A 87 -9.70 6.36 20.39
C HIS A 87 -10.97 6.82 19.67
N LEU A 88 -11.65 5.92 18.94
CA LEU A 88 -12.86 6.26 18.17
C LEU A 88 -13.95 6.91 19.01
N ASP A 89 -14.20 6.37 20.21
CA ASP A 89 -15.25 6.85 21.10
C ASP A 89 -14.97 8.27 21.62
N ALA A 90 -13.69 8.67 21.69
CA ALA A 90 -13.26 9.99 22.13
C ALA A 90 -13.34 11.05 21.02
N LEU A 91 -13.41 10.64 19.75
CA LEU A 91 -13.50 11.57 18.62
C LEU A 91 -14.88 12.24 18.57
N GLY A 92 -14.93 13.49 18.09
CA GLY A 92 -16.19 14.12 17.73
C GLY A 92 -16.82 13.49 16.48
N PRO A 93 -18.14 13.70 16.23
CA PRO A 93 -18.85 13.08 15.10
C PRO A 93 -18.20 13.34 13.74
N GLU A 94 -17.77 14.57 13.48
CA GLU A 94 -17.11 14.93 12.22
C GLU A 94 -15.75 14.23 12.05
N ALA A 95 -14.94 14.17 13.11
CA ALA A 95 -13.63 13.52 13.08
C ALA A 95 -13.78 12.01 12.86
N ARG A 96 -14.77 11.38 13.49
CA ARG A 96 -15.12 9.97 13.22
C ARG A 96 -15.52 9.77 11.77
N GLY A 97 -16.35 10.65 11.21
CA GLY A 97 -16.78 10.56 9.82
C GLY A 97 -15.63 10.68 8.84
N ARG A 98 -14.72 11.65 9.05
CA ARG A 98 -13.50 11.78 8.24
C ARG A 98 -12.63 10.54 8.33
N LEU A 99 -12.45 9.99 9.52
CA LEU A 99 -11.67 8.79 9.72
C LEU A 99 -12.30 7.56 9.05
N ALA A 100 -13.62 7.39 9.14
CA ALA A 100 -14.34 6.31 8.52
C ALA A 100 -14.25 6.37 6.98
N VAL A 101 -14.40 7.57 6.40
CA VAL A 101 -14.18 7.80 4.96
C VAL A 101 -12.72 7.51 4.57
N ALA A 102 -11.74 7.95 5.37
CA ALA A 102 -10.33 7.67 5.12
C ALA A 102 -10.00 6.16 5.13
N LEU A 103 -10.72 5.37 5.92
CA LEU A 103 -10.55 3.92 6.01
C LEU A 103 -11.35 3.13 4.95
N GLN A 104 -12.20 3.78 4.13
CA GLN A 104 -12.96 3.12 3.06
C GLN A 104 -12.09 2.21 2.18
N PRO A 105 -10.92 2.64 1.66
CA PRO A 105 -10.12 1.77 0.79
C PRO A 105 -9.58 0.53 1.53
N VAL A 106 -9.39 0.64 2.84
CA VAL A 106 -8.99 -0.50 3.68
C VAL A 106 -10.18 -1.45 3.86
N ALA A 107 -11.38 -0.92 4.12
CA ALA A 107 -12.60 -1.71 4.21
C ALA A 107 -12.95 -2.43 2.89
N GLU A 108 -12.74 -1.79 1.74
CA GLU A 108 -12.90 -2.40 0.40
C GLU A 108 -11.94 -3.57 0.19
N ARG A 109 -10.65 -3.40 0.51
CA ARG A 109 -9.64 -4.47 0.41
C ARG A 109 -9.95 -5.65 1.33
N MET A 110 -10.59 -5.40 2.47
CA MET A 110 -11.02 -6.42 3.43
C MET A 110 -12.38 -7.05 3.07
N GLY A 111 -13.04 -6.59 2.00
CA GLY A 111 -14.36 -7.10 1.60
C GLY A 111 -15.48 -6.71 2.57
N LEU A 112 -15.29 -5.64 3.35
CA LEU A 112 -16.28 -5.13 4.29
C LEU A 112 -17.17 -4.06 3.64
N ALA A 113 -16.61 -3.24 2.74
CA ALA A 113 -17.32 -2.05 2.27
C ALA A 113 -18.50 -2.33 1.32
N THR A 114 -19.62 -1.65 1.57
CA THR A 114 -20.67 -1.42 0.55
C THR A 114 -20.49 0.00 -0.02
N PRO A 115 -20.51 0.22 -1.34
CA PRO A 115 -20.23 1.54 -1.94
C PRO A 115 -21.08 2.70 -1.42
N ALA A 116 -22.32 2.43 -1.02
CA ALA A 116 -23.23 3.45 -0.49
C ALA A 116 -22.84 3.94 0.94
N ALA A 117 -22.17 3.10 1.73
CA ALA A 117 -21.88 3.34 3.13
C ALA A 117 -20.88 4.49 3.35
N PHE A 118 -20.01 4.76 2.38
CA PHE A 118 -18.93 5.76 2.51
C PHE A 118 -19.17 7.03 1.68
N SER A 119 -20.38 7.19 1.13
CA SER A 119 -20.76 8.33 0.28
C SER A 119 -20.74 9.69 1.02
N THR A 120 -21.00 9.68 2.32
CA THR A 120 -20.90 10.86 3.19
C THR A 120 -20.21 10.50 4.51
N PRO A 121 -19.54 11.44 5.18
CA PRO A 121 -18.91 11.21 6.48
C PRO A 121 -19.90 10.69 7.54
N GLU A 122 -21.14 11.16 7.52
CA GLU A 122 -22.20 10.77 8.45
C GLU A 122 -22.60 9.30 8.26
N ASN A 123 -22.73 8.84 7.02
CA ASN A 123 -23.05 7.45 6.70
C ASN A 123 -21.90 6.51 7.07
N ALA A 124 -20.66 6.96 6.87
CA ALA A 124 -19.47 6.15 7.07
C ALA A 124 -19.27 5.72 8.54
N VAL A 125 -19.73 6.50 9.52
CA VAL A 125 -19.61 6.17 10.96
C VAL A 125 -20.58 5.07 11.39
N THR A 126 -21.63 4.82 10.60
CA THR A 126 -22.68 3.83 10.92
C THR A 126 -22.29 2.41 10.46
N PHE A 127 -21.21 2.30 9.69
CA PHE A 127 -20.67 1.05 9.16
C PHE A 127 -19.72 0.38 10.17
#